data_AF-A0A954WHZ2-F1
#
_entry.id   AF-A0A954WHZ2-F1
#
_cell.length_a   1.000
_cell.length_b   1.000
_cell.length_c   1.000
_cell.angle_alpha   90.00
_cell.angle_beta   90.00
_cell.angle_gamma   90.00
#
_symmetry.space_group_name_H-M   'P 1'
#
loop_
_entity.id
_entity.type
_entity.pdbx_description
1 polymer ?
#
loop_
_entity_poly.entity_id
_entity_poly.type
_entity_poly.pdbx_seq_one_letter_code
_entity_poly.pdbx_strand_id
1 'polypeptide(L)'
;MPISLDQFCDQLVSLGLVNDTTLGPLRAKLAGDENPVQTLARALVKEKKLTAYQAQLVYAGRGKSLSLGKYLVLDKIGEGGMGQVFKARHRTMDRIVAIKLLPPELTDSAEAIARFHREVRAAARLEHVNIVRAYDADEHQGSHFLVMEYVSGDDLSARVRSTGAMTVEQAVDCIRQAARGLEFAHAQGIIHRDIKPSNMLLDEHGVLRILDMGLARVESLDEST
;
A
#
# COMPACT_ATOMS: atom_id res chain seq x y z
N MET A 1 6.40 -25.31 7.29
CA MET A 1 5.70 -25.95 8.43
C MET A 1 4.88 -24.88 9.13
N PRO A 2 3.62 -25.17 9.53
CA PRO A 2 2.87 -24.25 10.39
C PRO A 2 3.65 -24.00 11.69
N ILE A 3 3.69 -22.75 12.14
CA ILE A 3 4.41 -22.39 13.35
C ILE A 3 3.66 -22.86 14.60
N SER A 4 4.40 -23.11 15.68
CA SER A 4 3.78 -23.44 16.98
C SER A 4 2.99 -22.26 17.55
N LEU A 5 2.08 -22.55 18.50
CA LEU A 5 1.31 -21.50 19.19
C LEU A 5 2.20 -20.48 19.89
N ASP A 6 3.28 -20.92 20.51
CA ASP A 6 4.22 -20.05 21.21
C ASP A 6 4.95 -19.15 20.21
N GLN A 7 5.49 -19.72 19.13
CA GLN A 7 6.10 -18.94 18.05
C GLN A 7 5.13 -17.93 17.43
N PHE A 8 3.86 -18.29 17.28
CA PHE A 8 2.84 -17.36 16.78
C PHE A 8 2.63 -16.20 17.75
N CYS A 9 2.47 -16.48 19.05
CA CYS A 9 2.31 -15.45 20.08
C CYS A 9 3.54 -14.53 20.16
N ASP A 10 4.75 -15.09 20.17
CA ASP A 10 6.00 -14.34 20.22
C ASP A 10 6.16 -13.42 19.01
N GLN A 11 5.76 -13.88 17.82
CA GLN A 11 5.74 -13.04 16.63
C GLN A 11 4.74 -11.88 16.76
N LEU A 12 3.53 -12.11 17.29
CA LEU A 12 2.55 -11.04 17.49
C LEU A 12 3.05 -9.97 18.47
N VAL A 13 3.68 -10.39 19.57
CA VAL A 13 4.22 -9.49 20.59
C VAL A 13 5.42 -8.72 20.04
N SER A 14 6.38 -9.39 19.40
CA SER A 14 7.57 -8.75 18.83
C SER A 14 7.25 -7.75 17.71
N LEU A 15 6.18 -7.98 16.94
CA LEU A 15 5.71 -7.04 15.93
C LEU A 15 4.89 -5.86 16.51
N GLY A 16 4.58 -5.90 17.82
CA GLY A 16 3.72 -4.94 18.50
C GLY A 16 2.27 -4.99 18.01
N LEU A 17 1.82 -6.14 17.53
CA LEU A 17 0.45 -6.35 17.04
C LEU A 17 -0.53 -6.59 18.20
N VAL A 18 -0.09 -7.36 19.20
CA VAL A 18 -0.90 -7.72 20.37
C VAL A 18 0.01 -7.74 21.60
N ASN A 19 -0.49 -7.28 22.74
CA ASN A 19 0.24 -7.30 24.00
C ASN A 19 0.09 -8.65 24.70
N ASP A 20 1.11 -9.05 25.46
CA ASP A 20 1.14 -10.36 26.15
C ASP A 20 -0.03 -10.54 27.15
N THR A 21 -0.43 -9.45 27.81
CA THR A 21 -1.61 -9.43 28.71
C THR A 21 -2.92 -9.81 28.02
N THR A 22 -3.01 -9.58 26.71
CA THR A 22 -4.19 -9.94 25.90
C THR A 22 -4.14 -11.41 25.49
N LEU A 23 -2.94 -11.95 25.27
CA LEU A 23 -2.75 -13.33 24.80
C LEU A 23 -2.93 -14.37 25.91
N GLY A 24 -2.53 -14.07 27.15
CA GLY A 24 -2.62 -15.02 28.27
C GLY A 24 -4.01 -15.68 28.44
N PRO A 25 -5.09 -14.90 28.61
CA PRO A 25 -6.45 -15.43 28.75
C PRO A 25 -6.93 -16.20 27.51
N LEU A 26 -6.50 -15.80 26.31
CA LEU A 26 -6.86 -16.47 25.06
C LEU A 26 -6.11 -17.81 24.93
N ARG A 27 -4.83 -17.88 25.29
CA ARG A 27 -4.03 -19.11 25.31
C ARG A 27 -4.61 -20.15 26.25
N ALA A 28 -5.03 -19.74 27.45
CA ALA A 28 -5.63 -20.64 28.43
C ALA A 28 -6.93 -21.30 27.91
N LYS A 29 -7.72 -20.58 27.12
CA LYS A 29 -8.97 -21.09 26.51
C LYS A 29 -8.73 -22.06 25.35
N LEU A 30 -7.51 -22.16 24.84
CA LEU A 30 -7.13 -23.02 23.71
C LEU A 30 -6.53 -24.36 24.17
N ALA A 31 -6.49 -24.63 25.47
CA ALA A 31 -6.01 -25.90 26.00
C ALA A 31 -6.87 -27.06 25.48
N GLY A 32 -6.26 -27.98 24.72
CA GLY A 32 -6.95 -29.12 24.10
C GLY A 32 -7.60 -28.84 22.74
N ASP A 33 -7.43 -27.64 22.17
CA ASP A 33 -7.84 -27.35 20.79
C ASP A 33 -6.95 -28.11 19.79
N GLU A 34 -7.55 -28.71 18.76
CA GLU A 34 -6.84 -29.44 17.70
C GLU A 34 -6.01 -28.52 16.79
N ASN A 35 -6.41 -27.25 16.66
CA ASN A 35 -5.81 -26.24 15.78
C ASN A 35 -5.69 -24.87 16.49
N PRO A 36 -4.95 -24.79 17.62
CA PRO A 36 -4.98 -23.63 18.53
C PRO A 36 -4.53 -22.34 17.85
N VAL A 37 -3.58 -22.40 16.91
CA VAL A 37 -3.09 -21.22 16.19
C VAL A 37 -4.16 -20.62 15.29
N GLN A 38 -4.93 -21.46 14.58
CA GLN A 38 -5.99 -20.99 13.70
C GLN A 38 -7.17 -20.42 14.51
N THR A 39 -7.54 -21.08 15.61
CA THR A 39 -8.58 -20.58 16.51
C THR A 39 -8.19 -19.23 17.11
N LEU A 40 -6.94 -19.08 17.57
CA LEU A 40 -6.43 -17.80 18.07
C LEU A 40 -6.43 -16.71 17.00
N ALA A 41 -5.89 -17.02 15.82
CA ALA A 41 -5.83 -16.09 14.70
C ALA A 41 -7.23 -15.57 14.32
N ARG A 42 -8.23 -16.48 14.22
CA ARG A 42 -9.63 -16.12 13.95
C ARG A 42 -10.22 -15.25 15.05
N ALA A 43 -9.95 -15.55 16.32
CA ALA A 43 -10.41 -14.74 17.45
C ALA A 43 -9.84 -13.32 17.39
N LEU A 44 -8.53 -13.17 17.15
CA LEU A 44 -7.87 -11.87 17.05
C LEU A 44 -8.36 -11.05 15.85
N VAL A 45 -8.66 -11.68 14.72
CA VAL A 45 -9.28 -11.01 13.56
C VAL A 45 -10.70 -10.56 13.90
N LYS A 46 -11.50 -11.42 14.54
CA LYS A 46 -12.87 -11.09 14.98
C LYS A 46 -12.90 -9.91 15.94
N GLU A 47 -11.92 -9.83 16.84
CA GLU A 47 -11.75 -8.72 17.79
C GLU A 47 -11.05 -7.48 17.19
N LYS A 48 -10.78 -7.47 15.87
CA LYS A 48 -10.08 -6.39 15.15
C LYS A 48 -8.69 -6.07 15.71
N LYS A 49 -8.06 -7.03 16.40
CA LYS A 49 -6.66 -6.94 16.86
C LYS A 49 -5.67 -7.22 15.73
N LEU A 50 -6.08 -8.02 14.76
CA LEU A 50 -5.33 -8.31 13.54
C LEU A 50 -6.22 -8.11 12.31
N THR A 51 -5.60 -7.76 11.18
CA THR A 51 -6.24 -7.98 9.89
C THR A 51 -6.15 -9.45 9.49
N ALA A 52 -7.03 -9.89 8.59
CA ALA A 52 -6.96 -11.24 8.03
C ALA A 52 -5.60 -11.50 7.35
N TYR A 53 -5.06 -10.49 6.66
CA TYR A 53 -3.75 -10.53 6.02
C TYR A 53 -2.61 -10.75 7.03
N GLN A 54 -2.62 -10.00 8.14
CA GLN A 54 -1.62 -10.16 9.21
C GLN A 54 -1.69 -11.56 9.82
N ALA A 55 -2.89 -12.02 10.17
CA ALA A 55 -3.10 -13.35 10.72
C ALA A 55 -2.58 -14.45 9.79
N GLN A 56 -2.85 -14.34 8.48
CA GLN A 56 -2.37 -15.27 7.46
C GLN A 56 -0.83 -15.28 7.37
N LEU A 57 -0.18 -14.11 7.33
CA LEU A 57 1.27 -14.05 7.22
C LEU A 57 1.99 -14.57 8.46
N VAL A 58 1.50 -14.24 9.65
CA VAL A 58 2.09 -14.78 10.89
C VAL A 58 1.89 -16.29 10.94
N TYR A 59 0.69 -16.80 10.62
CA TYR A 59 0.44 -18.25 10.54
C TYR A 59 1.38 -18.97 9.57
N ALA A 60 1.69 -18.34 8.44
CA ALA A 60 2.63 -18.86 7.45
C ALA A 60 4.13 -18.72 7.85
N GLY A 61 4.43 -18.21 9.05
CA GLY A 61 5.79 -17.94 9.52
C GLY A 61 6.46 -16.74 8.83
N ARG A 62 5.68 -15.92 8.11
CA ARG A 62 6.13 -14.75 7.35
C ARG A 62 5.86 -13.43 8.07
N GLY A 63 5.59 -13.45 9.38
CA GLY A 63 5.26 -12.26 10.16
C GLY A 63 6.27 -11.12 10.04
N LYS A 64 7.56 -11.40 9.81
CA LYS A 64 8.61 -10.38 9.61
C LYS A 64 8.31 -9.43 8.44
N SER A 65 7.64 -9.90 7.37
CA SER A 65 7.29 -9.05 6.23
C SER A 65 6.17 -8.03 6.55
N LEU A 66 5.58 -8.10 7.75
CA LEU A 66 4.63 -7.10 8.22
C LEU A 66 5.30 -5.83 8.73
N SER A 67 6.62 -5.84 8.95
CA SER A 67 7.36 -4.68 9.42
C SER A 67 8.28 -4.18 8.32
N LEU A 68 8.11 -2.91 7.94
CA LEU A 68 8.95 -2.24 6.96
C LEU A 68 9.44 -0.93 7.57
N GLY A 69 10.62 -0.97 8.21
CA GLY A 69 11.13 0.16 9.00
C GLY A 69 10.11 0.65 10.03
N LYS A 70 9.69 1.91 9.91
CA LYS A 70 8.71 2.57 10.79
C LYS A 70 7.25 2.25 10.47
N TYR A 71 7.00 1.38 9.49
CA TYR A 71 5.67 1.04 9.01
C TYR A 71 5.27 -0.38 9.40
N LEU A 72 4.03 -0.54 9.85
CA LEU A 72 3.39 -1.83 10.07
C LEU A 72 2.38 -2.08 8.95
N VAL A 73 2.62 -3.10 8.13
CA VAL A 73 1.71 -3.51 7.06
C VAL A 73 0.41 -4.03 7.68
N LEU A 74 -0.70 -3.53 7.16
CA LEU A 74 -2.06 -3.90 7.53
C LEU A 74 -2.65 -4.84 6.47
N ASP A 75 -2.46 -4.55 5.19
CA ASP A 75 -3.05 -5.34 4.11
C ASP A 75 -2.27 -5.20 2.80
N LYS A 76 -2.48 -6.12 1.88
CA LYS A 76 -2.03 -6.00 0.49
C LYS A 76 -3.19 -5.48 -0.36
N ILE A 77 -3.02 -4.31 -0.98
CA ILE A 77 -4.09 -3.61 -1.70
C ILE A 77 -3.87 -3.59 -3.22
N GLY A 78 -2.69 -3.98 -3.70
CA GLY A 78 -2.42 -4.07 -5.13
C GLY A 78 -1.21 -4.93 -5.46
N GLU A 79 -1.19 -5.48 -6.67
CA GLU A 79 -0.07 -6.23 -7.24
C GLU A 79 -0.10 -6.11 -8.77
N GLY A 80 1.08 -5.89 -9.36
CA GLY A 80 1.24 -5.86 -10.82
C GLY A 80 2.71 -5.80 -11.22
N GLY A 81 2.97 -5.54 -12.51
CA GLY A 81 4.34 -5.50 -13.06
C GLY A 81 5.27 -4.44 -12.46
N MET A 82 4.73 -3.52 -11.66
CA MET A 82 5.48 -2.43 -10.99
C MET A 82 5.62 -2.65 -9.48
N GLY A 83 5.31 -3.86 -9.01
CA GLY A 83 5.46 -4.26 -7.62
C GLY A 83 4.16 -4.41 -6.85
N GLN A 84 4.33 -4.53 -5.54
CA GLN A 84 3.25 -4.77 -4.60
C GLN A 84 2.92 -3.48 -3.86
N VAL A 85 1.63 -3.22 -3.66
CA VAL A 85 1.15 -2.07 -2.89
C VAL A 85 0.48 -2.56 -1.62
N PHE A 86 0.89 -2.01 -0.49
CA PHE A 86 0.41 -2.37 0.83
C PHE A 86 -0.26 -1.19 1.51
N LYS A 87 -1.36 -1.45 2.22
CA LYS A 87 -1.87 -0.53 3.24
C LYS A 87 -1.03 -0.74 4.49
N ALA A 88 -0.51 0.33 5.08
CA ALA A 88 0.31 0.27 6.27
C ALA A 88 -0.03 1.39 7.25
N ARG A 89 0.42 1.24 8.49
CA ARG A 89 0.32 2.25 9.55
C ARG A 89 1.71 2.71 9.93
N HIS A 90 1.96 4.02 9.85
CA HIS A 90 3.17 4.60 10.41
C HIS A 90 3.11 4.51 11.93
N ARG A 91 4.06 3.83 12.57
CA ARG A 91 3.98 3.49 14.01
C ARG A 91 3.95 4.71 14.93
N THR A 92 4.75 5.74 14.64
CA THR A 92 4.84 6.95 15.49
C THR A 92 3.69 7.94 15.26
N MET A 93 3.42 8.30 13.99
CA MET A 93 2.36 9.25 13.65
C MET A 93 0.94 8.66 13.68
N ASP A 94 0.83 7.34 13.85
CA ASP A 94 -0.42 6.58 13.77
C ASP A 94 -1.23 6.82 12.48
N ARG A 95 -0.52 7.14 11.39
CA ARG A 95 -1.12 7.49 10.09
C ARG A 95 -1.23 6.27 9.18
N ILE A 96 -2.39 6.10 8.55
CA ILE A 96 -2.57 5.11 7.47
C ILE A 96 -1.97 5.65 6.17
N VAL A 97 -1.17 4.81 5.52
CA VAL A 97 -0.45 5.10 4.28
C VAL A 97 -0.55 3.93 3.31
N ALA A 98 -0.30 4.20 2.02
CA ALA A 98 -0.04 3.16 1.05
C ALA A 98 1.48 3.08 0.79
N ILE A 99 2.00 1.89 0.60
CA ILE A 99 3.43 1.65 0.35
C ILE A 99 3.58 0.81 -0.89
N LYS A 100 4.26 1.35 -1.91
CA LYS A 100 4.63 0.62 -3.13
C LYS A 100 6.05 0.10 -2.99
N LEU A 101 6.21 -1.23 -3.00
CA LEU A 101 7.51 -1.89 -2.95
C LEU A 101 8.04 -2.14 -4.37
N LEU A 102 9.33 -1.88 -4.56
CA LEU A 102 10.03 -2.33 -5.75
C LEU A 102 10.09 -3.87 -5.76
N PRO A 103 9.79 -4.55 -6.89
CA PRO A 103 9.88 -6.00 -6.98
C PRO A 103 11.29 -6.50 -6.58
N PRO A 104 11.40 -7.59 -5.79
CA PRO A 104 12.69 -8.17 -5.40
C PRO A 104 13.56 -8.56 -6.61
N GLU A 105 12.96 -8.92 -7.74
CA GLU A 105 13.69 -9.28 -8.96
C GLU A 105 14.43 -8.09 -9.57
N LEU A 106 14.07 -6.87 -9.17
CA LEU A 106 14.65 -5.62 -9.65
C LEU A 106 15.56 -4.95 -8.61
N THR A 107 15.67 -5.47 -7.38
CA THR A 107 16.49 -4.85 -6.32
C THR A 107 17.99 -5.02 -6.53
N ASP A 108 18.43 -5.94 -7.39
CA ASP A 108 19.86 -6.10 -7.73
C ASP A 108 20.27 -5.30 -8.97
N SER A 109 19.30 -4.67 -9.66
CA SER A 109 19.55 -3.87 -10.85
C SER A 109 19.75 -2.41 -10.49
N ALA A 110 21.00 -1.93 -10.57
CA ALA A 110 21.33 -0.52 -10.36
C ALA A 110 20.51 0.41 -11.29
N GLU A 111 20.20 -0.04 -12.51
CA GLU A 111 19.36 0.71 -13.44
C GLU A 111 17.90 0.82 -12.95
N ALA A 112 17.34 -0.26 -12.42
CA ALA A 112 15.98 -0.28 -11.89
C ALA A 112 15.86 0.58 -10.62
N ILE A 113 16.85 0.51 -9.72
CA ILE A 113 16.92 1.36 -8.53
C ILE A 113 17.04 2.85 -8.93
N ALA A 114 17.94 3.16 -9.88
CA ALA A 114 18.09 4.54 -10.36
C ALA A 114 16.80 5.07 -11.00
N ARG A 115 16.07 4.21 -11.72
CA ARG A 115 14.75 4.52 -12.27
C ARG A 115 13.77 4.80 -11.14
N PHE A 116 13.61 3.89 -10.19
CA PHE A 116 12.74 4.05 -9.03
C PHE A 116 12.99 5.38 -8.29
N HIS A 117 14.25 5.74 -8.03
CA HIS A 117 14.56 7.02 -7.39
C HIS A 117 14.22 8.24 -8.24
N ARG A 118 14.30 8.15 -9.58
CA ARG A 118 13.78 9.22 -10.46
C ARG A 118 12.27 9.36 -10.33
N GLU A 119 11.53 8.24 -10.28
CA GLU A 119 10.07 8.24 -10.11
C GLU A 119 9.67 8.85 -8.76
N VAL A 120 10.34 8.45 -7.68
CA VAL A 120 10.17 9.02 -6.33
C VAL A 120 10.36 10.53 -6.35
N ARG A 121 11.45 11.03 -6.96
CA ARG A 121 11.74 12.46 -7.02
C ARG A 121 10.70 13.23 -7.85
N ALA A 122 10.19 12.64 -8.93
CA ALA A 122 9.12 13.24 -9.72
C ALA A 122 7.82 13.32 -8.91
N ALA A 123 7.42 12.24 -8.24
CA ALA A 123 6.23 12.21 -7.40
C ALA A 123 6.33 13.19 -6.21
N ALA A 124 7.52 13.36 -5.62
CA ALA A 124 7.74 14.29 -4.51
C ALA A 124 7.55 15.77 -4.88
N ARG A 125 7.58 16.12 -6.18
CA ARG A 125 7.30 17.49 -6.65
C ARG A 125 5.81 17.77 -6.80
N LEU A 126 4.97 16.74 -6.72
CA LEU A 126 3.55 16.85 -6.98
C LEU A 126 2.75 16.97 -5.68
N GLU A 127 2.18 18.14 -5.45
CA GLU A 127 1.24 18.39 -4.35
C GLU A 127 -0.03 19.03 -4.92
N HIS A 128 -1.06 18.21 -5.17
CA HIS A 128 -2.33 18.64 -5.73
C HIS A 128 -3.46 17.73 -5.23
N VAL A 129 -4.65 18.29 -4.98
CA VAL A 129 -5.81 17.54 -4.44
C VAL A 129 -6.23 16.35 -5.30
N ASN A 130 -5.99 16.42 -6.63
CA ASN A 130 -6.32 15.36 -7.57
C ASN A 130 -5.13 14.44 -7.94
N ILE A 131 -4.04 14.47 -7.18
CA ILE A 131 -2.89 13.57 -7.35
C ILE A 131 -2.58 12.93 -6.01
N VAL A 132 -2.34 11.62 -5.99
CA VAL A 132 -1.88 10.93 -4.78
C VAL A 132 -0.54 11.50 -4.33
N ARG A 133 -0.50 12.01 -3.10
CA ARG A 133 0.69 12.62 -2.54
C ARG A 133 1.74 11.57 -2.17
N ALA A 134 2.99 11.79 -2.57
CA ALA A 134 4.13 11.10 -2.00
C ALA A 134 4.48 11.69 -0.62
N TYR A 135 4.64 10.84 0.39
CA TYR A 135 5.04 11.26 1.74
C TYR A 135 6.52 11.05 1.99
N ASP A 136 7.07 9.92 1.54
CA ASP A 136 8.43 9.50 1.85
C ASP A 136 8.89 8.43 0.87
N ALA A 137 10.19 8.17 0.79
CA ALA A 137 10.75 7.00 0.12
C ALA A 137 12.00 6.56 0.85
N ASP A 138 12.12 5.26 1.08
CA ASP A 138 13.12 4.72 1.98
C ASP A 138 13.51 3.29 1.56
N GLU A 139 14.51 2.75 2.24
CA GLU A 139 14.99 1.38 2.06
C GLU A 139 15.02 0.66 3.40
N HIS A 140 14.54 -0.57 3.42
CA HIS A 140 14.65 -1.42 4.60
C HIS A 140 15.05 -2.84 4.20
N GLN A 141 16.19 -3.30 4.71
CA GLN A 141 16.71 -4.65 4.45
C GLN A 141 16.80 -4.96 2.94
N GLY A 142 17.30 -4.01 2.13
CA GLY A 142 17.40 -4.15 0.67
C GLY A 142 16.08 -3.98 -0.10
N SER A 143 14.96 -3.76 0.59
CA SER A 143 13.68 -3.47 -0.05
C SER A 143 13.49 -1.96 -0.18
N HIS A 144 13.48 -1.45 -1.41
CA HIS A 144 13.16 -0.05 -1.71
C HIS A 144 11.65 0.16 -1.80
N PHE A 145 11.14 1.24 -1.22
CA PHE A 145 9.71 1.53 -1.24
C PHE A 145 9.35 3.02 -1.23
N LEU A 146 8.20 3.33 -1.82
CA LEU A 146 7.59 4.66 -1.86
C LEU A 146 6.38 4.66 -0.94
N VAL A 147 6.33 5.62 -0.02
CA VAL A 147 5.24 5.85 0.90
C VAL A 147 4.37 6.97 0.35
N MET A 148 3.07 6.71 0.23
CA MET A 148 2.12 7.62 -0.38
C MET A 148 0.83 7.71 0.43
N GLU A 149 0.03 8.71 0.10
CA GLU A 149 -1.32 8.87 0.61
C GLU A 149 -2.13 7.58 0.39
N TYR A 150 -2.76 7.09 1.46
CA TYR A 150 -3.79 6.08 1.33
C TYR A 150 -5.12 6.77 1.05
N VAL A 151 -5.70 6.48 -0.10
CA VAL A 151 -7.01 7.00 -0.49
C VAL A 151 -8.04 5.93 -0.15
N SER A 152 -8.98 6.24 0.73
CA SER A 152 -10.11 5.37 1.05
C SER A 152 -11.13 5.46 -0.09
N GLY A 153 -11.11 4.48 -1.00
CA GLY A 153 -12.00 4.43 -2.15
C GLY A 153 -11.61 3.33 -3.12
N ASP A 154 -12.37 3.25 -4.20
CA ASP A 154 -12.14 2.31 -5.29
C ASP A 154 -11.59 3.04 -6.51
N ASP A 155 -10.82 2.32 -7.33
CA ASP A 155 -10.51 2.81 -8.66
C ASP A 155 -11.78 2.81 -9.55
N LEU A 156 -11.81 3.67 -10.57
CA LEU A 156 -12.98 3.78 -11.44
C LEU A 156 -13.30 2.48 -12.19
N SER A 157 -12.30 1.60 -12.45
CA SER A 157 -12.57 0.29 -13.06
C SER A 157 -13.29 -0.65 -12.09
N ALA A 158 -12.86 -0.71 -10.83
CA ALA A 158 -13.54 -1.46 -9.77
C ALA A 158 -14.96 -0.92 -9.52
N ARG A 159 -15.13 0.40 -9.49
CA ARG A 159 -16.45 1.04 -9.36
C ARG A 159 -17.39 0.63 -10.50
N VAL A 160 -16.98 0.79 -11.75
CA VAL A 160 -17.82 0.40 -12.90
C VAL A 160 -18.15 -1.09 -12.90
N ARG A 161 -17.20 -1.96 -12.52
CA ARG A 161 -17.45 -3.39 -12.41
C ARG A 161 -18.48 -3.75 -11.32
N SER A 162 -18.48 -3.02 -10.21
CA SER A 162 -19.36 -3.32 -9.06
C SER A 162 -20.75 -2.69 -9.19
N THR A 163 -20.86 -1.46 -9.71
CA THR A 163 -22.12 -0.71 -9.75
C THR A 163 -22.71 -0.53 -11.15
N GLY A 164 -22.00 -0.99 -12.19
CA GLY A 164 -22.35 -0.68 -13.58
C GLY A 164 -21.84 0.69 -14.01
N ALA A 165 -22.26 1.13 -15.20
CA ALA A 165 -21.83 2.40 -15.77
C ALA A 165 -22.18 3.60 -14.86
N MET A 166 -21.24 4.53 -14.72
CA MET A 166 -21.46 5.78 -14.01
C MET A 166 -22.45 6.67 -14.79
N THR A 167 -23.16 7.55 -14.09
CA THR A 167 -23.95 8.57 -14.78
C THR A 167 -23.03 9.51 -15.55
N VAL A 168 -23.56 10.15 -16.60
CA VAL A 168 -22.80 11.14 -17.38
C VAL A 168 -22.24 12.24 -16.49
N GLU A 169 -23.04 12.73 -15.54
CA GLU A 169 -22.62 13.75 -14.58
C GLU A 169 -21.43 13.31 -13.71
N GLN A 170 -21.48 12.10 -13.15
CA GLN A 170 -20.39 11.55 -12.36
C GLN A 170 -19.11 11.36 -13.18
N ALA A 171 -19.25 10.85 -14.41
CA ALA A 171 -18.11 10.66 -15.31
C ALA A 171 -17.47 12.01 -15.68
N VAL A 172 -18.27 13.02 -16.03
CA VAL A 172 -17.79 14.37 -16.34
C VAL A 172 -17.06 14.97 -15.15
N ASP A 173 -17.59 14.82 -13.93
CA ASP A 173 -16.94 15.35 -12.74
C ASP A 173 -15.57 14.69 -12.48
N CYS A 174 -15.51 13.36 -12.59
CA CYS A 174 -14.25 12.61 -12.47
C CYS A 174 -13.20 13.07 -13.49
N ILE A 175 -13.58 13.18 -14.77
CA ILE A 175 -12.66 13.61 -15.83
C ILE A 175 -12.21 15.06 -15.63
N ARG A 176 -13.10 15.95 -15.18
CA ARG A 176 -12.77 17.35 -14.85
C ARG A 176 -11.73 17.41 -13.72
N GLN A 177 -11.88 16.60 -12.68
CA GLN A 177 -10.91 16.51 -11.59
C GLN A 177 -9.57 15.93 -12.06
N ALA A 178 -9.59 14.86 -12.85
CA ALA A 178 -8.39 14.29 -13.44
C ALA A 178 -7.64 15.29 -14.33
N ALA A 179 -8.37 16.07 -15.14
CA ALA A 179 -7.79 17.09 -16.00
C ALA A 179 -7.05 18.18 -15.20
N ARG A 180 -7.59 18.61 -14.05
CA ARG A 180 -6.91 19.56 -13.16
C ARG A 180 -5.62 18.99 -12.57
N GLY A 181 -5.64 17.73 -12.15
CA GLY A 181 -4.42 17.04 -11.70
C GLY A 181 -3.37 16.93 -12.81
N LEU A 182 -3.78 16.56 -14.02
CA LEU A 182 -2.89 16.47 -15.18
C LEU A 182 -2.33 17.83 -15.60
N GLU A 183 -3.15 18.88 -15.62
CA GLU A 183 -2.70 20.25 -15.91
C GLU A 183 -1.59 20.68 -14.93
N PHE A 184 -1.80 20.47 -13.63
CA PHE A 184 -0.78 20.75 -12.62
C PHE A 184 0.50 19.94 -12.86
N ALA A 185 0.38 18.64 -13.14
CA ALA A 185 1.55 17.80 -13.40
C ALA A 185 2.33 18.24 -14.65
N HIS A 186 1.62 18.62 -15.72
CA HIS A 186 2.22 19.14 -16.94
C HIS A 186 2.96 20.46 -16.68
N ALA A 187 2.42 21.34 -15.84
CA ALA A 187 3.11 22.56 -15.42
C ALA A 187 4.41 22.29 -14.63
N GLN A 188 4.53 21.11 -14.03
CA GLN A 188 5.76 20.61 -13.38
C GLN A 188 6.67 19.79 -14.32
N GLY A 189 6.35 19.75 -15.62
CA GLY A 189 7.11 19.01 -16.63
C GLY A 189 6.93 17.48 -16.57
N ILE A 190 5.86 16.99 -15.93
CA ILE A 190 5.62 15.55 -15.72
C ILE A 190 4.44 15.10 -16.58
N ILE A 191 4.67 14.13 -17.47
CA ILE A 191 3.62 13.53 -18.32
C ILE A 191 3.31 12.11 -17.80
N HIS A 192 2.07 11.83 -17.39
CA HIS A 192 1.71 10.54 -16.77
C HIS A 192 1.86 9.32 -17.70
N ARG A 193 1.42 9.41 -18.97
CA ARG A 193 1.50 8.36 -20.02
C ARG A 193 0.67 7.07 -19.81
N ASP A 194 0.05 6.84 -18.65
CA ASP A 194 -0.75 5.64 -18.36
C ASP A 194 -2.10 6.01 -17.72
N ILE A 195 -2.80 6.95 -18.34
CA ILE A 195 -4.12 7.39 -17.88
C ILE A 195 -5.18 6.36 -18.27
N LYS A 196 -5.79 5.74 -17.25
CA LYS A 196 -6.85 4.73 -17.38
C LYS A 196 -7.68 4.65 -16.08
N PRO A 197 -8.91 4.09 -16.12
CA PRO A 197 -9.78 4.03 -14.95
C PRO A 197 -9.18 3.39 -13.70
N SER A 198 -8.29 2.39 -13.86
CA SER A 198 -7.64 1.72 -12.72
C SER A 198 -6.57 2.59 -12.01
N ASN A 199 -6.15 3.71 -12.62
CA ASN A 199 -5.19 4.65 -12.04
C ASN A 199 -5.89 5.92 -11.51
N MET A 200 -7.22 5.89 -11.41
CA MET A 200 -8.04 6.97 -10.88
C MET A 200 -8.84 6.46 -9.69
N LEU A 201 -8.43 6.84 -8.48
CA LEU A 201 -9.14 6.52 -7.25
C LEU A 201 -10.20 7.56 -6.97
N LEU A 202 -11.42 7.12 -6.67
CA LEU A 202 -12.50 7.99 -6.22
C LEU A 202 -12.78 7.69 -4.74
N ASP A 203 -12.56 8.67 -3.87
CA ASP A 203 -12.84 8.51 -2.45
C ASP A 203 -14.34 8.62 -2.12
N GLU A 204 -14.69 8.34 -0.86
CA GLU A 204 -16.06 8.41 -0.35
C GLU A 204 -16.68 9.83 -0.38
N HIS A 205 -15.86 10.86 -0.53
CA HIS A 205 -16.28 12.26 -0.65
C HIS A 205 -16.39 12.72 -2.11
N GLY A 206 -16.17 11.82 -3.08
CA GLY A 206 -16.21 12.13 -4.50
C GLY A 206 -14.97 12.87 -5.01
N VAL A 207 -13.86 12.86 -4.26
CA VAL A 207 -12.59 13.44 -4.72
C VAL A 207 -11.80 12.39 -5.48
N LEU A 208 -11.49 12.70 -6.73
CA LEU A 208 -10.67 11.84 -7.59
C LEU A 208 -9.19 12.13 -7.39
N ARG A 209 -8.38 11.09 -7.19
CA ARG A 209 -6.92 11.16 -7.12
C ARG A 209 -6.29 10.25 -8.15
N ILE A 210 -5.32 10.80 -8.87
CA ILE A 210 -4.54 10.08 -9.87
C ILE A 210 -3.37 9.35 -9.19
N LEU A 211 -3.22 8.05 -9.49
CA LEU A 211 -2.14 7.18 -9.04
C LEU A 211 -0.95 7.19 -10.01
N ASP A 212 0.19 6.63 -9.59
CA ASP A 212 1.29 6.23 -10.48
C ASP A 212 1.86 7.31 -11.42
N MET A 213 1.86 8.57 -10.98
CA MET A 213 2.49 9.70 -11.69
C MET A 213 4.01 9.50 -11.93
N GLY A 214 4.62 8.48 -11.32
CA GLY A 214 6.03 8.13 -11.40
C GLY A 214 6.44 7.33 -12.65
N LEU A 215 5.51 6.74 -13.41
CA LEU A 215 5.82 6.05 -14.68
C LEU A 215 6.07 7.02 -15.84
N ALA A 216 5.93 8.31 -15.56
CA ALA A 216 6.33 9.38 -16.43
C ALA A 216 7.80 9.22 -16.79
N ARG A 217 8.08 8.78 -18.02
CA ARG A 217 9.39 9.03 -18.64
C ARG A 217 9.62 10.53 -18.53
N VAL A 218 10.49 10.91 -17.60
CA VAL A 218 11.30 12.11 -17.74
C VAL A 218 12.11 11.81 -18.99
N GLU A 219 11.67 12.34 -20.12
CA GLU A 219 12.49 12.35 -21.32
C GLU A 219 13.85 12.89 -20.88
N SER A 220 14.88 12.11 -21.21
CA SER A 220 16.23 12.61 -21.32
C SER A 220 16.15 13.88 -22.15
N LEU A 221 16.20 15.04 -21.49
CA LEU A 221 16.91 16.17 -22.07
C LEU A 221 18.38 15.76 -22.09
N ASP A 222 18.70 14.86 -23.02
CA ASP A 222 20.00 14.90 -23.66
C ASP A 222 19.98 16.24 -24.39
N GLU A 223 20.62 17.23 -23.78
CA GLU A 223 21.08 18.40 -24.52
C GLU A 223 21.90 17.87 -25.69
N SER A 224 21.28 17.89 -26.86
CA SER A 224 22.02 17.98 -28.10
C SER A 224 22.54 19.40 -28.16
N THR A 225 23.73 19.62 -27.59
CA THR A 225 24.68 20.62 -28.07
C THR A 225 26.10 20.27 -27.64
#